data_AF-A0A832B2C9-F1
#
_entry.id   AF-A0A832B2C9-F1
#
_cell.length_a   1.000
_cell.length_b   1.000
_cell.length_c   1.000
_cell.angle_alpha   90.00
_cell.angle_beta   90.00
_cell.angle_gamma   90.00
#
_symmetry.space_group_name_H-M   'P 1'
#
loop_
_entity.id
_entity.type
_entity.pdbx_description
1 polymer ?
#
loop_
_entity_poly.entity_id
_entity_poly.type
_entity_poly.pdbx_seq_one_letter_code
_entity_poly.pdbx_strand_id
1 'polypeptide(L)'
;MCAYATESFTDDERDVLRRYVTNLDGPVFALVNLPEVVKGALFARYSRSGKSLRRLFLDEFVGDLEVDGDVTVDATTGLERAEALYARVFGDYGDDSVAQLGGVHLACEQASNLLTKVLERGRLMSYLEQSTRYIPYDSRLTGGHYRYHRDPDVLDSPLGARYVGDMDRMFDTYAVLLPQLQAHLVRAHPRPAGVGDLAYRHSVRATALDALRGLLPAAALSNVGVYGSGQSYEQLLLRMRAHRLPEVRSYAELMVTELRKVIPSFLTRLDRPDRGGEWVDYLEQRAASTCALLAQLWPDDRSGPGPAGGASAPIPGSAPPSVELVDFDPAGEEKVLAAICYAASDLSDAEIARRVAR
;
A
#
# COMPACT_ATOMS: atom_id res chain seq x y z
N MET A 1 10.12 18.74 2.28
CA MET A 1 9.38 17.70 1.51
C MET A 1 10.34 16.54 1.30
N CYS A 2 9.96 15.30 1.66
CA CYS A 2 10.81 14.13 1.44
C CYS A 2 11.12 13.99 -0.06
N ALA A 3 12.40 13.89 -0.43
CA ALA A 3 12.79 13.72 -1.82
C ALA A 3 12.54 12.27 -2.25
N TYR A 4 11.60 12.07 -3.18
CA TYR A 4 11.41 10.78 -3.85
C TYR A 4 12.52 10.58 -4.88
N ALA A 5 13.05 9.37 -4.98
CA ALA A 5 14.00 9.03 -6.03
C ALA A 5 13.29 9.08 -7.38
N THR A 6 13.75 9.95 -8.28
CA THR A 6 13.25 10.01 -9.66
C THR A 6 14.02 9.01 -10.51
N GLU A 7 13.30 8.28 -11.34
CA GLU A 7 13.91 7.43 -12.35
C GLU A 7 14.20 8.23 -13.62
N SER A 8 15.36 7.96 -14.24
CA SER A 8 15.74 8.59 -15.51
C SER A 8 15.25 7.75 -16.69
N PHE A 9 14.67 8.42 -17.68
CA PHE A 9 14.19 7.83 -18.92
C PHE A 9 14.78 8.59 -20.10
N THR A 10 15.07 7.88 -21.21
CA THR A 10 15.43 8.54 -22.47
C THR A 10 14.24 9.31 -23.05
N ASP A 11 14.48 10.24 -23.98
CA ASP A 11 13.38 10.99 -24.59
C ASP A 11 12.34 10.08 -25.27
N ASP A 12 12.81 9.03 -25.97
CA ASP A 12 11.93 8.02 -26.59
C ASP A 12 11.10 7.26 -25.53
N GLU A 13 11.71 6.85 -24.42
CA GLU A 13 11.01 6.19 -23.32
C GLU A 13 9.95 7.11 -22.69
N ARG A 14 10.28 8.40 -22.52
CA ARG A 14 9.33 9.41 -22.00
C ARG A 14 8.15 9.57 -22.94
N ASP A 15 8.37 9.62 -24.25
CA ASP A 15 7.32 9.76 -25.26
C ASP A 15 6.37 8.57 -25.27
N VAL A 16 6.87 7.36 -25.05
CA VAL A 16 6.02 6.18 -24.85
C VAL A 16 5.23 6.29 -23.54
N LEU A 17 5.90 6.56 -22.42
CA LEU A 17 5.28 6.60 -21.10
C LEU A 17 4.17 7.66 -20.99
N ARG A 18 4.34 8.85 -21.58
CA ARG A 18 3.33 9.94 -21.54
C ARG A 18 1.94 9.53 -22.01
N ARG A 19 1.84 8.49 -22.84
CA ARG A 19 0.56 7.98 -23.35
C ARG A 19 -0.18 7.13 -22.33
N TYR A 20 0.54 6.53 -21.39
CA TYR A 20 0.04 5.46 -20.53
C TYR A 20 0.13 5.75 -19.03
N VAL A 21 0.84 6.81 -18.62
CA VAL A 21 0.92 7.22 -17.20
C VAL A 21 0.69 8.72 -17.03
N THR A 22 0.08 9.10 -15.90
CA THR A 22 -0.26 10.51 -15.61
C THR A 22 0.90 11.37 -15.10
N ASN A 23 2.00 10.74 -14.67
CA ASN A 23 3.18 11.40 -14.14
C ASN A 23 4.41 10.53 -14.44
N LEU A 24 5.54 11.14 -14.82
CA LEU A 24 6.79 10.44 -15.12
C LEU A 24 7.77 10.45 -13.94
N ASP A 25 7.72 11.50 -13.14
CA ASP A 25 8.80 11.83 -12.21
C ASP A 25 8.40 11.60 -10.73
N GLY A 26 7.09 11.69 -10.43
CA GLY A 26 6.54 11.55 -9.09
C GLY A 26 6.34 10.09 -8.65
N PRO A 27 6.24 9.85 -7.33
CA PRO A 27 6.03 8.51 -6.77
C PRO A 27 4.61 7.98 -6.97
N VAL A 28 3.65 8.87 -7.24
CA VAL A 28 2.25 8.51 -7.48
C VAL A 28 1.91 8.81 -8.94
N PHE A 29 1.18 7.89 -9.58
CA PHE A 29 0.69 8.04 -10.94
C PHE A 29 -0.39 7.01 -11.25
N ALA A 30 -1.31 7.34 -12.16
CA ALA A 30 -2.32 6.42 -12.65
C ALA A 30 -1.94 5.83 -14.00
N LEU A 31 -2.38 4.59 -14.26
CA LEU A 31 -2.31 3.96 -15.58
C LEU A 31 -3.52 4.38 -16.41
N VAL A 32 -3.26 4.97 -17.58
CA VAL A 32 -4.28 5.45 -18.53
C VAL A 32 -4.09 4.78 -19.89
N ASN A 33 -5.13 4.75 -20.71
CA ASN A 33 -5.07 4.27 -22.11
C ASN A 33 -4.47 2.86 -22.30
N LEU A 34 -4.56 2.00 -21.28
CA LEU A 34 -4.17 0.59 -21.35
C LEU A 34 -5.41 -0.30 -21.15
N PRO A 35 -5.49 -1.48 -21.81
CA PRO A 35 -6.51 -2.47 -21.49
C PRO A 35 -6.44 -2.92 -20.03
N GLU A 36 -7.58 -3.16 -19.39
CA GLU A 36 -7.63 -3.56 -17.96
C GLU A 36 -6.85 -4.85 -17.67
N VAL A 37 -6.84 -5.80 -18.62
CA VAL A 37 -6.05 -7.04 -18.52
C VAL A 37 -4.55 -6.74 -18.43
N VAL A 38 -4.06 -5.77 -19.22
CA VAL A 38 -2.66 -5.35 -19.20
C VAL A 38 -2.31 -4.66 -17.89
N LYS A 39 -3.18 -3.77 -17.39
CA LYS A 39 -2.99 -3.11 -16.08
C LYS A 39 -2.90 -4.14 -14.95
N GLY A 40 -3.81 -5.12 -14.94
CA GLY A 40 -3.81 -6.22 -13.96
C GLY A 40 -2.54 -7.08 -14.03
N ALA A 41 -2.13 -7.49 -15.24
CA ALA A 41 -0.90 -8.26 -15.44
C ALA A 41 0.35 -7.49 -15.01
N LEU A 42 0.42 -6.19 -15.34
CA LEU A 42 1.53 -5.31 -14.97
C LEU A 42 1.66 -5.20 -13.44
N PHE A 43 0.58 -4.98 -12.69
CA PHE A 43 0.66 -4.94 -11.22
C PHE A 43 0.98 -6.31 -10.60
N ALA A 44 0.49 -7.40 -11.18
CA ALA A 44 0.85 -8.74 -10.72
C ALA A 44 2.36 -8.99 -10.85
N ARG A 45 2.96 -8.61 -11.98
CA ARG A 45 4.42 -8.64 -12.18
C ARG A 45 5.15 -7.67 -11.24
N TYR A 46 4.61 -6.48 -11.03
CA TYR A 46 5.19 -5.43 -10.20
C TYR A 46 5.38 -5.84 -8.74
N SER A 47 4.39 -6.54 -8.16
CA SER A 47 4.47 -7.04 -6.77
C SER A 47 5.66 -7.97 -6.49
N ARG A 48 6.28 -8.51 -7.55
CA ARG A 48 7.41 -9.45 -7.52
C ARG A 48 8.67 -8.91 -8.20
N SER A 49 8.66 -7.66 -8.65
CA SER A 49 9.78 -7.01 -9.32
C SER A 49 10.39 -5.94 -8.41
N GLY A 50 11.71 -5.79 -8.44
CA GLY A 50 12.40 -4.69 -7.76
C GLY A 50 12.40 -3.37 -8.53
N LYS A 51 11.96 -3.38 -9.81
CA LYS A 51 11.89 -2.21 -10.70
C LYS A 51 10.74 -1.28 -10.30
N SER A 52 10.76 -0.03 -10.77
CA SER A 52 9.57 0.82 -10.79
C SER A 52 8.54 0.24 -11.77
N LEU A 53 7.27 0.65 -11.63
CA LEU A 53 6.21 0.16 -12.52
C LEU A 53 6.41 0.69 -13.94
N ARG A 54 6.95 1.92 -14.09
CA ARG A 54 7.27 2.52 -15.40
C ARG A 54 8.36 1.76 -16.13
N ARG A 55 9.45 1.42 -15.42
CA ARG A 55 10.55 0.65 -15.99
C ARG A 55 10.13 -0.77 -16.32
N LEU A 56 9.36 -1.40 -15.44
CA LEU A 56 8.77 -2.72 -15.70
C LEU A 56 7.91 -2.71 -16.97
N PHE A 57 7.08 -1.68 -17.14
CA PHE A 57 6.24 -1.53 -18.32
C PHE A 57 7.07 -1.39 -19.61
N LEU A 58 8.08 -0.51 -19.62
CA LEU A 58 8.99 -0.35 -20.75
C LEU A 58 9.70 -1.66 -21.11
N ASP A 59 10.24 -2.35 -20.11
CA ASP A 59 11.10 -3.52 -20.31
C ASP A 59 10.31 -4.78 -20.70
N GLU A 60 9.09 -4.97 -20.18
CA GLU A 60 8.36 -6.24 -20.28
C GLU A 60 7.03 -6.14 -21.05
N PHE A 61 6.47 -4.95 -21.29
CA PHE A 61 5.10 -4.82 -21.84
C PHE A 61 5.00 -3.98 -23.11
N VAL A 62 5.90 -3.02 -23.34
CA VAL A 62 5.82 -2.13 -24.52
C VAL A 62 5.97 -2.89 -25.84
N GLY A 63 6.84 -3.91 -25.90
CA GLY A 63 7.03 -4.72 -27.11
C GLY A 63 5.80 -5.57 -27.50
N ASP A 64 4.99 -5.95 -26.51
CA ASP A 64 3.80 -6.79 -26.70
C ASP A 64 2.53 -5.96 -27.00
N LEU A 65 2.62 -4.63 -26.86
CA LEU A 65 1.60 -3.69 -27.33
C LEU A 65 1.76 -3.50 -28.84
N GLU A 66 1.54 -4.55 -29.63
CA GLU A 66 1.42 -4.41 -31.07
C GLU A 66 0.35 -3.34 -31.39
N VAL A 67 0.71 -2.45 -32.32
CA VAL A 67 -0.02 -1.26 -32.76
C VAL A 67 -1.27 -1.68 -33.54
N ASP A 68 -2.25 -2.25 -32.85
CA ASP A 68 -3.54 -2.61 -33.41
C ASP A 68 -4.65 -2.17 -32.45
N GLY A 69 -5.17 -0.96 -32.65
CA GLY A 69 -6.35 -0.50 -31.91
C GLY A 69 -6.43 0.99 -31.61
N ASP A 70 -6.96 1.71 -32.58
CA ASP A 70 -7.88 2.84 -32.39
C ASP A 70 -7.29 4.22 -32.00
N VAL A 71 -6.74 4.89 -33.01
CA VAL A 71 -6.51 6.36 -33.02
C VAL A 71 -7.82 7.12 -33.32
N THR A 72 -9.00 6.49 -33.28
CA THR A 72 -10.23 7.06 -33.88
C THR A 72 -11.45 7.23 -32.98
N VAL A 73 -11.30 7.33 -31.66
CA VAL A 73 -12.35 7.95 -30.83
C VAL A 73 -11.77 9.17 -30.15
N ASP A 74 -12.07 10.33 -30.72
CA ASP A 74 -11.90 11.64 -30.10
C ASP A 74 -12.76 11.70 -28.81
N ALA A 75 -12.23 11.15 -27.72
CA ALA A 75 -12.85 11.09 -26.40
C ALA A 75 -12.95 12.46 -25.72
N THR A 76 -12.42 13.53 -26.34
CA THR A 76 -12.55 14.89 -25.81
C THR A 76 -13.92 15.50 -26.14
N THR A 77 -14.53 15.11 -27.27
CA THR A 77 -15.83 15.59 -27.72
C THR A 77 -16.98 14.85 -26.99
N GLY A 78 -17.13 15.14 -25.70
CA GLY A 78 -18.15 14.54 -24.83
C GLY A 78 -17.80 14.54 -23.35
N LEU A 79 -16.51 14.71 -23.02
CA LEU A 79 -15.99 14.72 -21.65
C LEU A 79 -16.63 15.84 -20.81
N GLU A 80 -16.63 17.08 -21.30
CA GLU A 80 -17.21 18.23 -20.58
C GLU A 80 -18.71 18.04 -20.29
N ARG A 81 -19.44 17.42 -21.24
CA ARG A 81 -20.88 17.16 -21.09
C ARG A 81 -21.15 16.01 -20.12
N ALA A 82 -20.30 14.98 -20.11
CA ALA A 82 -20.35 13.89 -19.15
C ALA A 82 -19.98 14.37 -17.74
N GLU A 83 -18.92 15.16 -17.59
CA GLU A 83 -18.50 15.77 -16.32
C GLU A 83 -19.58 16.69 -15.74
N ALA A 84 -20.21 17.53 -16.57
CA ALA A 84 -21.33 18.38 -16.14
C ALA A 84 -22.57 17.59 -15.72
N LEU A 85 -22.83 16.44 -16.38
CA LEU A 85 -23.90 15.52 -15.99
C LEU A 85 -23.56 14.84 -14.64
N TYR A 86 -22.34 14.32 -14.49
CA TYR A 86 -21.88 13.72 -13.25
C TYR A 86 -21.93 14.72 -12.08
N ALA A 87 -21.45 15.95 -12.27
CA ALA A 87 -21.49 16.99 -11.22
C ALA A 87 -22.92 17.26 -10.72
N ARG A 88 -23.92 17.26 -11.62
CA ARG A 88 -25.33 17.42 -11.27
C ARG A 88 -25.88 16.19 -10.51
N VAL A 89 -25.55 14.99 -10.96
CA VAL A 89 -26.00 13.74 -10.33
C VAL A 89 -25.42 13.57 -8.92
N PHE A 90 -24.12 13.83 -8.74
CA PHE A 90 -23.44 13.75 -7.44
C PHE A 90 -23.86 14.84 -6.45
N GLY A 91 -24.10 16.05 -6.97
CA GLY A 91 -24.43 17.21 -6.15
C GLY A 91 -25.89 17.22 -5.67
N ASP A 92 -26.82 16.92 -6.58
CA ASP A 92 -28.25 17.20 -6.35
C ASP A 92 -29.05 15.97 -5.89
N TYR A 93 -28.66 14.75 -6.29
CA TYR A 93 -29.43 13.53 -6.01
C TYR A 93 -28.83 12.65 -4.90
N GLY A 94 -27.60 12.92 -4.46
CA GLY A 94 -26.93 12.13 -3.42
C GLY A 94 -26.67 10.67 -3.81
N ASP A 95 -26.61 10.37 -5.11
CA ASP A 95 -26.39 9.02 -5.63
C ASP A 95 -24.90 8.63 -5.59
N ASP A 96 -24.42 8.35 -4.38
CA ASP A 96 -23.05 7.94 -4.09
C ASP A 96 -22.66 6.64 -4.81
N SER A 97 -23.63 5.83 -5.24
CA SER A 97 -23.38 4.55 -5.91
C SER A 97 -22.77 4.75 -7.31
N VAL A 98 -23.04 5.88 -7.97
CA VAL A 98 -22.45 6.21 -9.28
C VAL A 98 -20.92 6.34 -9.20
N ALA A 99 -20.37 6.80 -8.06
CA ALA A 99 -18.92 6.90 -7.86
C ALA A 99 -18.24 5.52 -7.71
N GLN A 100 -19.02 4.43 -7.63
CA GLN A 100 -18.51 3.06 -7.65
C GLN A 100 -18.22 2.57 -9.07
N LEU A 101 -18.81 3.18 -10.09
CA LEU A 101 -18.77 2.70 -11.47
C LEU A 101 -17.49 3.11 -12.22
N GLY A 102 -16.77 4.11 -11.72
CA GLY A 102 -15.47 4.52 -12.25
C GLY A 102 -14.33 4.06 -11.34
N GLY A 103 -13.35 3.35 -11.92
CA GLY A 103 -12.20 2.80 -11.21
C GLY A 103 -10.86 3.33 -11.74
N VAL A 104 -9.85 3.39 -10.86
CA VAL A 104 -8.49 3.82 -11.23
C VAL A 104 -7.45 2.85 -10.71
N HIS A 105 -6.55 2.47 -11.60
CA HIS A 105 -5.30 1.77 -11.33
C HIS A 105 -4.21 2.79 -11.00
N LEU A 106 -3.87 2.92 -9.72
CA LEU A 106 -2.91 3.88 -9.18
C LEU A 106 -1.66 3.17 -8.66
N ALA A 107 -0.50 3.60 -9.12
CA ALA A 107 0.79 3.20 -8.58
C ALA A 107 1.18 4.16 -7.44
N CYS A 108 1.55 3.60 -6.29
CA CYS A 108 2.07 4.31 -5.13
C CYS A 108 3.47 3.77 -4.81
N GLU A 109 4.50 4.45 -5.30
CA GLU A 109 5.90 4.04 -5.11
C GLU A 109 6.56 4.75 -3.93
N GLN A 110 7.58 4.13 -3.34
CA GLN A 110 8.40 4.73 -2.28
C GLN A 110 7.57 5.16 -1.06
N ALA A 111 6.57 4.35 -0.70
CA ALA A 111 5.76 4.52 0.51
C ALA A 111 6.42 3.77 1.67
N SER A 112 6.54 4.40 2.85
CA SER A 112 6.99 3.67 4.05
C SER A 112 6.07 2.49 4.36
N ASN A 113 6.57 1.47 5.07
CA ASN A 113 5.74 0.35 5.51
C ASN A 113 4.56 0.82 6.39
N LEU A 114 4.71 1.92 7.14
CA LEU A 114 3.60 2.54 7.86
C LEU A 114 2.54 3.09 6.90
N LEU A 115 2.96 3.80 5.85
CA LEU A 115 2.08 4.33 4.83
C LEU A 115 1.39 3.21 4.03
N THR A 116 2.09 2.11 3.68
CA THR A 116 1.45 1.01 2.94
C THR A 116 0.29 0.41 3.72
N LYS A 117 0.40 0.24 5.05
CA LYS A 117 -0.75 -0.22 5.86
C LYS A 117 -1.92 0.76 5.90
N VAL A 118 -1.67 2.06 5.69
CA VAL A 118 -2.76 3.05 5.53
C VAL A 118 -3.40 2.94 4.15
N LEU A 119 -2.59 2.84 3.09
CA LEU A 119 -3.07 2.67 1.71
C LEU A 119 -3.94 1.42 1.57
N GLU A 120 -3.53 0.31 2.19
CA GLU A 120 -4.20 -0.99 2.11
C GLU A 120 -5.43 -1.14 3.04
N ARG A 121 -5.85 -0.06 3.71
CA ARG A 121 -6.91 -0.13 4.73
C ARG A 121 -8.33 -0.23 4.15
N GLY A 122 -8.55 0.23 2.93
CA GLY A 122 -9.87 0.23 2.29
C GLY A 122 -10.29 -1.17 1.85
N ARG A 123 -11.38 -1.72 2.38
CA ARG A 123 -11.83 -3.10 2.07
C ARG A 123 -12.50 -3.27 0.69
N LEU A 124 -12.91 -2.17 0.06
CA LEU A 124 -13.56 -2.17 -1.26
C LEU A 124 -12.59 -1.73 -2.37
N MET A 125 -11.33 -2.17 -2.26
CA MET A 125 -10.25 -1.86 -3.16
C MET A 125 -9.35 -3.10 -3.28
N SER A 126 -8.52 -3.13 -4.32
CA SER A 126 -7.57 -4.20 -4.58
C SER A 126 -6.15 -3.67 -4.45
N TYR A 127 -5.27 -4.45 -3.84
CA TYR A 127 -3.89 -4.04 -3.54
C TYR A 127 -2.89 -5.09 -4.00
N LEU A 128 -1.75 -4.61 -4.48
CA LEU A 128 -0.58 -5.41 -4.81
C LEU A 128 0.68 -4.69 -4.31
N GLU A 129 1.10 -5.01 -3.09
CA GLU A 129 2.35 -4.54 -2.47
C GLU A 129 3.57 -5.38 -2.94
N GLN A 130 4.71 -4.71 -3.12
CA GLN A 130 6.01 -5.36 -3.28
C GLN A 130 6.33 -6.28 -2.09
N SER A 131 6.48 -7.58 -2.38
CA SER A 131 6.65 -8.56 -1.32
C SER A 131 8.08 -8.62 -0.77
N THR A 132 8.25 -8.30 0.52
CA THR A 132 9.50 -8.50 1.26
C THR A 132 9.93 -9.97 1.36
N ARG A 133 9.05 -10.92 1.03
CA ARG A 133 9.38 -12.36 0.97
C ARG A 133 10.07 -12.76 -0.34
N TYR A 134 10.01 -11.92 -1.37
CA TYR A 134 10.53 -12.23 -2.70
C TYR A 134 11.53 -11.18 -3.22
N ILE A 135 11.41 -9.94 -2.75
CA ILE A 135 12.28 -8.82 -3.16
C ILE A 135 13.29 -8.54 -2.04
N PRO A 136 14.61 -8.57 -2.31
CA PRO A 136 15.62 -8.23 -1.33
C PRO A 136 15.72 -6.70 -1.15
N TYR A 137 16.06 -6.29 0.07
CA TYR A 137 16.24 -4.89 0.46
C TYR A 137 17.72 -4.57 0.70
N ASP A 138 18.61 -5.16 -0.10
CA ASP A 138 20.07 -5.05 -0.04
C ASP A 138 20.66 -4.02 -1.03
N SER A 139 19.80 -3.39 -1.84
CA SER A 139 20.17 -2.41 -2.86
C SER A 139 19.86 -0.97 -2.43
N ARG A 140 20.61 -0.04 -3.02
CA ARG A 140 20.44 1.41 -2.85
C ARG A 140 19.64 1.98 -4.02
N LEU A 141 18.88 3.05 -3.76
CA LEU A 141 18.21 3.86 -4.78
C LEU A 141 19.25 4.60 -5.64
N THR A 142 18.83 5.18 -6.76
CA THR A 142 19.68 5.93 -7.71
C THR A 142 20.52 7.02 -7.04
N GLY A 143 20.05 7.61 -5.92
CA GLY A 143 20.79 8.58 -5.12
C GLY A 143 21.83 8.01 -4.14
N GLY A 144 22.11 6.70 -4.17
CA GLY A 144 23.06 6.04 -3.25
C GLY A 144 22.51 5.76 -1.85
N HIS A 145 21.23 6.03 -1.62
CA HIS A 145 20.56 5.86 -0.34
C HIS A 145 19.84 4.52 -0.21
N TYR A 146 19.82 3.92 0.98
CA TYR A 146 18.93 2.79 1.25
C TYR A 146 17.46 3.21 1.19
N ARG A 147 16.61 2.20 0.91
CA ARG A 147 15.16 2.31 0.72
C ARG A 147 14.42 2.48 2.04
N TYR A 148 14.64 3.60 2.74
CA TYR A 148 13.83 4.01 3.90
C TYR A 148 13.36 5.46 3.81
N HIS A 149 12.20 5.73 4.40
CA HIS A 149 11.57 7.05 4.48
C HIS A 149 12.42 7.99 5.32
N ARG A 150 12.59 9.21 4.82
CA ARG A 150 13.40 10.25 5.47
C ARG A 150 12.50 11.44 5.78
N ASP A 151 11.87 11.37 6.95
CA ASP A 151 11.00 12.43 7.42
C ASP A 151 11.80 13.74 7.59
N PRO A 152 11.41 14.85 6.92
CA PRO A 152 12.14 16.11 6.98
C PRO A 152 12.33 16.64 8.41
N ASP A 153 11.30 16.54 9.25
CA ASP A 153 11.34 17.08 10.61
C ASP A 153 12.30 16.25 11.47
N VAL A 154 12.37 14.94 11.25
CA VAL A 154 13.36 14.07 11.89
C VAL A 154 14.77 14.41 11.43
N LEU A 155 14.97 14.61 10.12
CA LEU A 155 16.29 14.94 9.55
C LEU A 155 16.81 16.29 10.03
N ASP A 156 15.95 17.29 10.14
CA ASP A 156 16.30 18.64 10.61
C ASP A 156 16.44 18.71 12.14
N SER A 157 16.04 17.66 12.85
CA SER A 157 16.17 17.56 14.31
C SER A 157 17.59 17.16 14.76
N PRO A 158 17.91 17.32 16.06
CA PRO A 158 19.14 16.80 16.65
C PRO A 158 19.33 15.27 16.52
N LEU A 159 18.27 14.52 16.18
CA LEU A 159 18.30 13.08 15.99
C LEU A 159 18.57 12.67 14.54
N GLY A 160 18.58 13.58 13.57
CA GLY A 160 18.64 13.25 12.14
C GLY A 160 19.87 12.42 11.75
N ALA A 161 21.06 12.83 12.18
CA ALA A 161 22.30 12.09 11.92
C ALA A 161 22.29 10.68 12.55
N ARG A 162 21.72 10.57 13.76
CA ARG A 162 21.57 9.28 14.43
C ARG A 162 20.57 8.38 13.71
N TYR A 163 19.42 8.94 13.31
CA TYR A 163 18.40 8.22 12.54
C TYR A 163 18.98 7.61 11.27
N VAL A 164 19.69 8.41 10.47
CA VAL A 164 20.35 7.93 9.24
C VAL A 164 21.38 6.85 9.56
N GLY A 165 22.24 7.07 10.56
CA GLY A 165 23.26 6.09 10.93
C GLY A 165 22.70 4.77 11.47
N ASP A 166 21.62 4.81 12.26
CA ASP A 166 20.94 3.61 12.77
C ASP A 166 20.23 2.85 11.63
N MET A 167 19.52 3.56 10.74
CA MET A 167 18.85 2.96 9.59
C MET A 167 19.85 2.33 8.61
N ASP A 168 20.92 3.04 8.24
CA ASP A 168 21.95 2.51 7.34
C ASP A 168 22.59 1.24 7.91
N ARG A 169 22.89 1.22 9.22
CA ARG A 169 23.38 0.00 9.91
C ARG A 169 22.43 -1.18 9.83
N MET A 170 21.11 -0.95 9.96
CA MET A 170 20.11 -2.02 9.83
C MET A 170 20.11 -2.63 8.42
N PHE A 171 20.18 -1.78 7.39
CA PHE A 171 20.22 -2.23 5.99
C PHE A 171 21.56 -2.90 5.63
N ASP A 172 22.70 -2.37 6.09
CA ASP A 172 24.01 -3.00 5.91
C ASP A 172 24.03 -4.40 6.57
N THR A 173 23.50 -4.49 7.79
CA THR A 173 23.40 -5.78 8.52
C THR A 173 22.53 -6.78 7.75
N TYR A 174 21.37 -6.33 7.26
CA TYR A 174 20.50 -7.15 6.41
C TYR A 174 21.24 -7.65 5.16
N ALA A 175 21.94 -6.76 4.45
CA ALA A 175 22.67 -7.08 3.23
C ALA A 175 23.82 -8.09 3.46
N VAL A 176 24.51 -7.99 4.60
CA VAL A 176 25.57 -8.94 5.00
C VAL A 176 24.99 -10.31 5.36
N LEU A 177 23.87 -10.35 6.09
CA LEU A 177 23.28 -11.59 6.57
C LEU A 177 22.56 -12.39 5.49
N LEU A 178 21.97 -11.72 4.48
CA LEU A 178 21.22 -12.39 3.42
C LEU A 178 22.00 -13.52 2.71
N PRO A 179 23.19 -13.31 2.14
CA PRO A 179 23.96 -14.39 1.51
C PRO A 179 24.43 -15.45 2.52
N GLN A 180 24.72 -15.08 3.77
CA GLN A 180 25.15 -16.02 4.81
C GLN A 180 24.01 -16.98 5.19
N LEU A 181 22.79 -16.45 5.35
CA LEU A 181 21.62 -17.25 5.65
C LEU A 181 21.25 -18.16 4.47
N GLN A 182 21.33 -17.66 3.23
CA GLN A 182 21.14 -18.51 2.04
C GLN A 182 22.15 -19.67 2.02
N ALA A 183 23.43 -19.40 2.25
CA ALA A 183 24.45 -20.44 2.32
C ALA A 183 24.21 -21.44 3.46
N HIS A 184 23.74 -20.98 4.61
CA HIS A 184 23.33 -21.85 5.71
C HIS A 184 22.15 -22.75 5.32
N LEU A 185 21.08 -22.19 4.74
CA LEU A 185 19.90 -22.94 4.30
C LEU A 185 20.25 -24.00 3.25
N VAL A 186 21.16 -23.71 2.33
CA VAL A 186 21.64 -24.71 1.36
C VAL A 186 22.33 -25.89 2.05
N ARG A 187 23.12 -25.63 3.10
CA ARG A 187 23.78 -26.70 3.88
C ARG A 187 22.79 -27.48 4.76
N ALA A 188 21.86 -26.78 5.40
CA ALA A 188 20.90 -27.37 6.33
C ALA A 188 19.79 -28.16 5.61
N HIS A 189 19.40 -27.70 4.41
CA HIS A 189 18.34 -28.30 3.61
C HIS A 189 18.83 -28.54 2.18
N PRO A 190 19.66 -29.58 1.94
CA PRO A 190 20.13 -29.92 0.60
C PRO A 190 18.97 -30.16 -0.38
N ARG A 191 19.20 -29.90 -1.66
CA ARG A 191 18.17 -30.03 -2.71
C ARG A 191 17.58 -31.45 -2.75
N PRO A 192 16.25 -31.60 -2.56
CA PRO A 192 15.59 -32.90 -2.67
C PRO A 192 15.66 -33.48 -4.10
N ALA A 193 15.63 -34.80 -4.21
CA ALA A 193 15.52 -35.47 -5.51
C ALA A 193 14.21 -35.08 -6.20
N GLY A 194 14.26 -34.79 -7.51
CA GLY A 194 13.10 -34.40 -8.31
C GLY A 194 12.77 -32.90 -8.32
N VAL A 195 13.42 -32.07 -7.49
CA VAL A 195 13.25 -30.61 -7.52
C VAL A 195 14.26 -29.97 -8.47
N GLY A 196 13.77 -29.17 -9.43
CA GLY A 196 14.63 -28.40 -10.34
C GLY A 196 15.52 -27.40 -9.60
N ASP A 197 16.74 -27.16 -10.11
CA ASP A 197 17.71 -26.25 -9.47
C ASP A 197 17.15 -24.84 -9.25
N LEU A 198 16.50 -24.29 -10.27
CA LEU A 198 15.89 -22.96 -10.20
C LEU A 198 14.82 -22.86 -9.10
N ALA A 199 13.92 -23.84 -9.04
CA ALA A 199 12.85 -23.88 -8.02
C ALA A 199 13.43 -23.97 -6.61
N TYR A 200 14.46 -24.79 -6.42
CA TYR A 200 15.17 -24.92 -5.14
C TYR A 200 15.84 -23.61 -4.74
N ARG A 201 16.58 -22.96 -5.65
CA ARG A 201 17.24 -21.66 -5.38
C ARG A 201 16.23 -20.56 -5.03
N HIS A 202 15.07 -20.53 -5.70
CA HIS A 202 13.99 -19.60 -5.36
C HIS A 202 13.41 -19.87 -3.97
N SER A 203 13.21 -21.14 -3.61
CA SER A 203 12.73 -21.52 -2.28
C SER A 203 13.72 -21.09 -1.20
N VAL A 204 15.02 -21.40 -1.35
CA VAL A 204 16.07 -20.96 -0.41
C VAL A 204 16.08 -19.45 -0.25
N ARG A 205 16.01 -18.71 -1.37
CA ARG A 205 15.99 -17.25 -1.35
C ARG A 205 14.76 -16.71 -0.63
N ALA A 206 13.57 -17.24 -0.94
CA ALA A 206 12.33 -16.80 -0.31
C ALA A 206 12.33 -17.07 1.20
N THR A 207 12.82 -18.23 1.64
CA THR A 207 12.97 -18.56 3.06
C THR A 207 13.96 -17.63 3.75
N ALA A 208 15.10 -17.33 3.13
CA ALA A 208 16.07 -16.38 3.70
C ALA A 208 15.49 -14.97 3.85
N LEU A 209 14.76 -14.50 2.84
CA LEU A 209 14.10 -13.18 2.86
C LEU A 209 13.01 -13.12 3.95
N ASP A 210 12.17 -14.15 4.05
CA ASP A 210 11.10 -14.23 5.04
C ASP A 210 11.63 -14.29 6.48
N ALA A 211 12.78 -14.94 6.69
CA ALA A 211 13.45 -14.98 7.99
C ALA A 211 14.11 -13.65 8.37
N LEU A 212 14.71 -12.93 7.40
CA LEU A 212 15.45 -11.68 7.67
C LEU A 212 14.58 -10.43 7.64
N ARG A 213 13.37 -10.47 7.09
CA ARG A 213 12.52 -9.26 6.95
C ARG A 213 12.18 -8.58 8.28
N GLY A 214 12.30 -9.28 9.41
CA GLY A 214 12.16 -8.69 10.75
C GLY A 214 13.23 -7.66 11.11
N LEU A 215 14.35 -7.61 10.38
CA LEU A 215 15.38 -6.58 10.50
C LEU A 215 15.04 -5.29 9.74
N LEU A 216 14.06 -5.32 8.83
CA LEU A 216 13.69 -4.14 8.06
C LEU A 216 12.89 -3.17 8.95
N PRO A 217 13.27 -1.88 9.00
CA PRO A 217 12.58 -0.91 9.84
C PRO A 217 11.18 -0.60 9.30
N ALA A 218 10.30 -0.07 10.16
CA ALA A 218 8.98 0.43 9.73
C ALA A 218 9.07 1.56 8.69
N ALA A 219 10.22 2.25 8.63
CA ALA A 219 10.51 3.24 7.60
C ALA A 219 10.89 2.64 6.25
N ALA A 220 11.10 1.32 6.13
CA ALA A 220 11.46 0.69 4.86
C ALA A 220 10.41 1.01 3.77
N LEU A 221 10.89 1.39 2.59
CA LEU A 221 10.06 1.83 1.48
C LEU A 221 9.62 0.64 0.63
N SER A 222 8.34 0.58 0.36
CA SER A 222 7.70 -0.39 -0.51
C SER A 222 6.94 0.35 -1.62
N ASN A 223 6.49 -0.41 -2.60
CA ASN A 223 5.61 0.11 -3.64
C ASN A 223 4.30 -0.69 -3.65
N VAL A 224 3.19 0.00 -3.84
CA VAL A 224 1.84 -0.57 -3.80
C VAL A 224 1.10 -0.20 -5.08
N GLY A 225 0.61 -1.21 -5.79
CA GLY A 225 -0.44 -1.04 -6.78
C GLY A 225 -1.80 -1.01 -6.11
N VAL A 226 -2.62 -0.02 -6.45
CA VAL A 226 -3.96 0.15 -5.91
C VAL A 226 -4.97 0.19 -7.06
N TYR A 227 -6.04 -0.58 -6.96
CA TYR A 227 -7.22 -0.40 -7.79
C TYR A 227 -8.43 -0.12 -6.90
N GLY A 228 -9.19 0.91 -7.22
CA GLY A 228 -10.37 1.26 -6.44
C GLY A 228 -11.31 2.16 -7.23
N SER A 229 -12.55 2.23 -6.76
CA SER A 229 -13.53 3.17 -7.31
C SER A 229 -13.30 4.60 -6.82
N GLY A 230 -13.89 5.59 -7.50
CA GLY A 230 -13.87 6.98 -7.06
C GLY A 230 -14.37 7.14 -5.61
N GLN A 231 -15.46 6.45 -5.25
CA GLN A 231 -15.98 6.44 -3.88
C GLN A 231 -14.95 5.89 -2.87
N SER A 232 -14.26 4.81 -3.24
CA SER A 232 -13.28 4.18 -2.34
C SER A 232 -12.04 5.06 -2.15
N TYR A 233 -11.57 5.72 -3.23
CA TYR A 233 -10.49 6.69 -3.15
C TYR A 233 -10.88 7.92 -2.33
N GLU A 234 -12.07 8.50 -2.54
CA GLU A 234 -12.58 9.62 -1.72
C GLU A 234 -12.53 9.27 -0.23
N GLN A 235 -13.07 8.11 0.14
CA GLN A 235 -13.06 7.63 1.52
C GLN A 235 -11.66 7.37 2.10
N LEU A 236 -10.72 6.87 1.29
CA LEU A 236 -9.34 6.69 1.70
C LEU A 236 -8.67 8.04 1.94
N LEU A 237 -8.81 8.97 1.00
CA LEU A 237 -8.19 10.30 1.03
C LEU A 237 -8.68 11.16 2.19
N LEU A 238 -9.97 11.12 2.53
CA LEU A 238 -10.50 11.80 3.73
C LEU A 238 -9.81 11.31 5.01
N ARG A 239 -9.59 9.99 5.13
CA ARG A 239 -8.90 9.40 6.29
C ARG A 239 -7.41 9.71 6.28
N MET A 240 -6.78 9.76 5.11
CA MET A 240 -5.36 10.10 4.99
C MET A 240 -5.10 11.57 5.31
N ARG A 241 -5.98 12.49 4.88
CA ARG A 241 -5.90 13.92 5.25
C ARG A 241 -6.01 14.14 6.76
N ALA A 242 -6.91 13.40 7.42
CA ALA A 242 -7.08 13.42 8.88
C ALA A 242 -6.00 12.63 9.66
N HIS A 243 -5.01 12.05 8.99
CA HIS A 243 -4.05 11.16 9.63
C HIS A 243 -2.97 11.94 10.39
N ARG A 244 -2.45 11.40 11.49
CA ARG A 244 -1.43 12.07 12.34
C ARG A 244 -0.04 12.14 11.72
N LEU A 245 0.33 11.12 10.94
CA LEU A 245 1.64 11.07 10.30
C LEU A 245 1.72 12.07 9.13
N PRO A 246 2.73 12.98 9.10
CA PRO A 246 2.93 13.91 8.01
C PRO A 246 3.07 13.25 6.64
N GLU A 247 3.79 12.12 6.57
CA GLU A 247 3.94 11.33 5.34
C GLU A 247 2.58 11.02 4.72
N VAL A 248 1.64 10.47 5.50
CA VAL A 248 0.31 10.08 5.04
C VAL A 248 -0.48 11.26 4.47
N ARG A 249 -0.46 12.42 5.16
CA ARG A 249 -1.15 13.63 4.68
C ARG A 249 -0.53 14.15 3.39
N SER A 250 0.80 14.23 3.33
CA SER A 250 1.51 14.71 2.14
C SER A 250 1.31 13.78 0.94
N TYR A 251 1.27 12.46 1.18
CA TYR A 251 1.05 11.46 0.14
C TYR A 251 -0.39 11.49 -0.39
N ALA A 252 -1.36 11.82 0.47
CA ALA A 252 -2.75 12.04 0.05
C ALA A 252 -2.85 13.13 -1.03
N GLU A 253 -2.12 14.24 -0.89
CA GLU A 253 -2.15 15.32 -1.89
C GLU A 253 -1.52 14.92 -3.23
N LEU A 254 -0.48 14.05 -3.19
CA LEU A 254 0.08 13.45 -4.41
C LEU A 254 -0.96 12.56 -5.10
N MET A 255 -1.67 11.73 -4.34
CA MET A 255 -2.76 10.89 -4.85
C MET A 255 -3.90 11.73 -5.43
N VAL A 256 -4.35 12.77 -4.73
CA VAL A 256 -5.40 13.69 -5.21
C VAL A 256 -5.00 14.31 -6.55
N THR A 257 -3.75 14.77 -6.67
CA THR A 257 -3.24 15.39 -7.89
C THR A 257 -3.33 14.45 -9.09
N GLU A 258 -2.94 13.19 -8.91
CA GLU A 258 -2.94 12.21 -10.00
C GLU A 258 -4.33 11.65 -10.31
N LEU A 259 -5.13 11.39 -9.28
CA LEU A 259 -6.50 10.90 -9.47
C LEU A 259 -7.39 11.95 -10.15
N ARG A 260 -7.19 13.24 -9.89
CA ARG A 260 -7.92 14.32 -10.59
C ARG A 260 -7.69 14.36 -12.09
N LYS A 261 -6.56 13.82 -12.58
CA LYS A 261 -6.30 13.73 -14.03
C LYS A 261 -7.16 12.65 -14.71
N VAL A 262 -7.73 11.72 -13.94
CA VAL A 262 -8.47 10.55 -14.45
C VAL A 262 -9.94 10.57 -14.04
N ILE A 263 -10.25 10.98 -12.81
CA ILE A 263 -11.58 10.95 -12.21
C ILE A 263 -11.93 12.26 -11.46
N PRO A 264 -11.78 13.45 -12.07
CA PRO A 264 -11.96 14.72 -11.38
C PRO A 264 -13.35 14.86 -10.73
N SER A 265 -14.41 14.42 -11.42
CA SER A 265 -15.79 14.55 -10.94
C SER A 265 -16.08 13.73 -9.68
N PHE A 266 -15.38 12.60 -9.46
CA PHE A 266 -15.59 11.74 -8.29
C PHE A 266 -14.88 12.23 -7.02
N LEU A 267 -14.08 13.30 -7.10
CA LEU A 267 -13.28 13.80 -5.97
C LEU A 267 -13.67 15.22 -5.52
N THR A 268 -14.76 15.75 -6.08
CA THR A 268 -15.21 17.13 -5.83
C THR A 268 -15.52 17.42 -4.36
N ARG A 269 -15.94 16.41 -3.57
CA ARG A 269 -16.27 16.61 -2.15
C ARG A 269 -15.05 16.83 -1.28
N LEU A 270 -13.88 16.36 -1.70
CA LEU A 270 -12.63 16.53 -0.95
C LEU A 270 -12.30 18.00 -0.70
N ASP A 271 -12.71 18.90 -1.60
CA ASP A 271 -12.41 20.33 -1.53
C ASP A 271 -13.55 21.16 -0.92
N ARG A 272 -14.69 20.55 -0.64
CA ARG A 272 -15.86 21.22 -0.08
C ARG A 272 -15.71 21.32 1.44
N PRO A 273 -15.55 22.52 2.02
CA PRO A 273 -15.40 22.68 3.47
C PRO A 273 -16.62 22.12 4.22
N ASP A 274 -17.82 22.34 3.68
CA ASP A 274 -19.11 21.87 4.23
C ASP A 274 -19.37 20.36 4.05
N ARG A 275 -18.45 19.62 3.42
CA ARG A 275 -18.58 18.18 3.14
C ARG A 275 -17.31 17.43 3.53
N GLY A 276 -16.32 17.39 2.64
CA GLY A 276 -15.06 16.70 2.90
C GLY A 276 -14.29 17.33 4.05
N GLY A 277 -14.34 18.67 4.19
CA GLY A 277 -13.77 19.38 5.33
C GLY A 277 -14.34 18.91 6.65
N GLU A 278 -15.66 18.99 6.83
CA GLU A 278 -16.37 18.47 8.02
C GLU A 278 -16.02 17.00 8.35
N TRP A 279 -15.86 16.14 7.32
CA TRP A 279 -15.45 14.75 7.52
C TRP A 279 -14.02 14.63 8.05
N VAL A 280 -13.08 15.40 7.50
CA VAL A 280 -11.70 15.43 7.96
C VAL A 280 -11.65 15.96 9.40
N ASP A 281 -12.31 17.08 9.67
CA ASP A 281 -12.39 17.70 10.99
C ASP A 281 -12.97 16.74 12.03
N TYR A 282 -14.07 16.04 11.71
CA TYR A 282 -14.66 15.03 12.58
C TYR A 282 -13.67 13.90 12.90
N LEU A 283 -12.96 13.38 11.90
CA LEU A 283 -11.99 12.29 12.10
C LEU A 283 -10.80 12.73 12.96
N GLU A 284 -10.29 13.94 12.73
CA GLU A 284 -9.20 14.53 13.50
C GLU A 284 -9.63 14.79 14.95
N GLN A 285 -10.75 15.48 15.14
CA GLN A 285 -11.29 15.81 16.47
C GLN A 285 -11.61 14.56 17.26
N ARG A 286 -12.21 13.53 16.63
CA ARG A 286 -12.48 12.26 17.31
C ARG A 286 -11.19 11.62 17.80
N ALA A 287 -10.15 11.55 16.97
CA ALA A 287 -8.87 10.99 17.38
C ALA A 287 -8.19 11.81 18.50
N ALA A 288 -8.20 13.13 18.39
CA ALA A 288 -7.63 14.04 19.40
C ALA A 288 -8.38 13.93 20.74
N SER A 289 -9.71 13.95 20.70
CA SER A 289 -10.57 13.86 21.88
C SER A 289 -10.41 12.53 22.60
N THR A 290 -10.34 11.42 21.86
CA THR A 290 -10.02 10.12 22.45
C THR A 290 -8.66 10.14 23.14
N CYS A 291 -7.60 10.66 22.51
CA CYS A 291 -6.29 10.73 23.16
C CYS A 291 -6.29 11.63 24.41
N ALA A 292 -6.98 12.77 24.37
CA ALA A 292 -7.10 13.64 25.54
C ALA A 292 -7.83 12.95 26.70
N LEU A 293 -8.91 12.23 26.39
CA LEU A 293 -9.65 11.45 27.39
C LEU A 293 -8.80 10.32 27.97
N LEU A 294 -8.06 9.58 27.13
CA LEU A 294 -7.17 8.53 27.60
C LEU A 294 -6.05 9.07 28.49
N ALA A 295 -5.46 10.21 28.14
CA ALA A 295 -4.44 10.85 28.98
C ALA A 295 -4.99 11.30 30.35
N GLN A 296 -6.28 11.65 30.43
CA GLN A 296 -6.94 11.97 31.70
C GLN A 296 -7.27 10.73 32.53
N LEU A 297 -7.78 9.68 31.88
CA LEU A 297 -8.20 8.44 32.56
C LEU A 297 -7.01 7.58 32.98
N TRP A 298 -5.93 7.57 32.19
CA TRP A 298 -4.75 6.73 32.36
C TRP A 298 -3.46 7.58 32.36
N PRO A 299 -3.24 8.44 33.36
CA PRO A 299 -2.08 9.33 33.41
C PRO A 299 -0.74 8.59 33.56
N ASP A 300 -0.77 7.37 34.09
CA ASP A 300 0.41 6.50 34.24
C ASP A 300 0.74 5.71 32.97
N ASP A 301 -0.14 5.76 31.96
CA ASP A 301 0.10 5.11 30.67
C ASP A 301 1.13 5.91 29.84
N ARG A 302 2.40 5.57 30.04
CA ARG A 302 3.53 6.11 29.27
C ARG A 302 3.58 5.59 27.83
N SER A 303 2.63 4.74 27.41
CA SER A 303 2.52 4.20 26.05
C SER A 303 1.84 5.16 25.07
N GLY A 304 1.36 6.31 25.55
CA GLY A 304 0.77 7.35 24.71
C GLY A 304 1.77 7.93 23.68
N PRO A 305 1.29 8.60 22.62
CA PRO A 305 2.10 9.16 21.53
C PRO A 305 2.85 10.45 21.94
N GLY A 306 3.34 10.51 23.19
CA GLY A 306 4.19 11.59 23.68
C GLY A 306 5.65 11.44 23.20
N PRO A 307 6.48 12.50 23.35
CA PRO A 307 7.87 12.44 22.92
C PRO A 307 8.57 11.30 23.66
N ALA A 308 9.11 10.35 22.90
CA ALA A 308 9.85 9.21 23.38
C ALA A 308 11.12 9.66 24.12
N GLY A 309 10.95 10.02 25.38
CA GLY A 309 12.01 10.39 26.31
C GLY A 309 11.93 9.49 27.53
N GLY A 310 12.81 8.49 27.59
CA GLY A 310 13.16 7.80 28.84
C GLY A 310 12.62 6.38 29.02
N ALA A 311 13.46 5.43 28.64
CA ALA A 311 13.74 4.17 29.34
C ALA A 311 12.57 3.33 29.90
N SER A 312 12.36 2.16 29.30
CA SER A 312 13.02 0.94 29.79
C SER A 312 13.03 -0.12 28.69
N ALA A 313 14.22 -0.59 28.31
CA ALA A 313 14.32 -1.81 27.53
C ALA A 313 13.86 -2.95 28.44
N PRO A 314 12.93 -3.83 28.02
CA PRO A 314 12.64 -5.03 28.79
C PRO A 314 13.92 -5.86 28.88
N ILE A 315 14.24 -6.30 30.10
CA ILE A 315 15.34 -7.24 30.37
C ILE A 315 15.10 -8.50 29.50
N PRO A 316 16.11 -9.02 28.78
CA PRO A 316 15.96 -10.27 28.03
C PRO A 316 15.66 -11.42 29.00
N GLY A 317 14.45 -11.99 28.92
CA GLY A 317 14.12 -13.26 29.59
C GLY A 317 12.87 -13.29 30.48
N SER A 318 12.17 -12.17 30.74
CA SER A 318 10.99 -12.18 31.62
C SER A 318 9.84 -11.26 31.21
N ALA A 319 9.86 -10.69 30.01
CA ALA A 319 8.70 -9.95 29.54
C ALA A 319 7.58 -10.94 29.18
N PRO A 320 6.35 -10.78 29.71
CA PRO A 320 5.21 -11.50 29.17
C PRO A 320 5.11 -11.24 27.66
N PRO A 321 4.54 -12.17 26.87
CA PRO A 321 4.41 -11.97 25.44
C PRO A 321 3.73 -10.61 25.18
N SER A 322 4.29 -9.82 24.26
CA SER A 322 3.77 -8.47 23.94
C SER A 322 2.38 -8.49 23.31
N VAL A 323 1.89 -9.68 22.96
CA VAL A 323 0.57 -9.96 22.42
C VAL A 323 0.04 -11.24 23.05
N GLU A 324 -1.22 -11.22 23.46
CA GLU A 324 -1.94 -12.37 24.01
C GLU A 324 -3.14 -12.65 23.10
N LEU A 325 -3.40 -13.92 22.79
CA LEU A 325 -4.65 -14.29 22.13
C LEU A 325 -5.78 -14.15 23.15
N VAL A 326 -6.45 -13.00 23.12
CA VAL A 326 -7.49 -12.65 24.11
C VAL A 326 -8.81 -13.38 23.86
N ASP A 327 -9.12 -13.68 22.60
CA ASP A 327 -10.36 -14.34 22.21
C ASP A 327 -10.21 -14.98 20.82
N PHE A 328 -10.96 -16.05 20.58
CA PHE A 328 -11.15 -16.68 19.28
C PHE A 328 -12.52 -17.36 19.28
N ASP A 329 -13.15 -17.51 18.12
CA ASP A 329 -14.44 -18.20 18.03
C ASP A 329 -14.23 -19.71 18.11
N PRO A 330 -14.60 -20.39 19.22
CA PRO A 330 -14.36 -21.82 19.35
C PRO A 330 -15.24 -22.64 18.39
N ALA A 331 -16.33 -22.06 17.92
CA ALA A 331 -17.23 -22.64 16.92
C ALA A 331 -16.93 -22.12 15.50
N GLY A 332 -15.77 -21.51 15.26
CA GLY A 332 -15.43 -20.89 13.98
C GLY A 332 -15.52 -21.86 12.80
N GLU A 333 -15.01 -23.08 12.96
CA GLU A 333 -15.10 -24.13 11.93
C GLU A 333 -16.54 -24.52 11.63
N GLU A 334 -17.34 -24.75 12.68
CA GLU A 334 -18.77 -25.10 12.55
C GLU A 334 -19.57 -23.98 11.89
N LYS A 335 -19.30 -22.71 12.21
CA LYS A 335 -19.96 -21.56 11.59
C LYS A 335 -19.62 -21.44 10.10
N VAL A 336 -18.38 -21.70 9.72
CA VAL A 336 -17.97 -21.72 8.31
C VAL A 336 -18.68 -22.86 7.57
N LEU A 337 -18.70 -24.06 8.13
CA LEU A 337 -19.42 -25.20 7.57
C LEU A 337 -20.92 -24.93 7.46
N ALA A 338 -21.52 -24.32 8.49
CA ALA A 338 -22.94 -23.95 8.48
C ALA A 338 -23.25 -22.93 7.39
N ALA A 339 -22.41 -21.90 7.20
CA ALA A 339 -22.58 -20.94 6.12
C ALA A 339 -22.46 -21.58 4.72
N ILE A 340 -21.52 -22.52 4.54
CA ILE A 340 -21.37 -23.28 3.29
C ILE A 340 -22.64 -24.10 3.01
N CYS A 341 -23.14 -24.83 4.02
CA CYS A 341 -24.36 -25.61 3.89
C CYS A 341 -25.59 -24.73 3.65
N TYR A 342 -25.68 -23.56 4.29
CA TYR A 342 -26.78 -22.60 4.13
C TYR A 342 -26.88 -22.06 2.71
N ALA A 343 -25.74 -21.70 2.09
CA ALA A 343 -25.74 -21.27 0.69
C ALA A 343 -26.19 -22.36 -0.29
N ALA A 344 -26.12 -23.64 0.11
CA ALA A 344 -26.46 -24.80 -0.71
C ALA A 344 -27.76 -25.50 -0.29
N SER A 345 -28.56 -24.88 0.59
CA SER A 345 -29.74 -25.52 1.18
C SER A 345 -30.88 -24.52 1.38
N ASP A 346 -32.11 -25.00 1.26
CA ASP A 346 -33.32 -24.22 1.62
C ASP A 346 -33.64 -24.31 3.13
N LEU A 347 -32.78 -24.96 3.91
CA LEU A 347 -32.97 -25.12 5.35
C LEU A 347 -32.62 -23.82 6.09
N SER A 348 -33.29 -23.60 7.23
CA SER A 348 -32.97 -22.46 8.08
C SER A 348 -31.57 -22.58 8.68
N ASP A 349 -30.95 -21.44 8.97
CA ASP A 349 -29.64 -21.35 9.63
C ASP A 349 -29.58 -22.21 10.91
N ALA A 350 -30.65 -22.18 11.72
CA ALA A 350 -30.77 -22.97 12.94
C ALA A 350 -30.82 -24.50 12.71
N GLU A 351 -31.40 -24.95 11.60
CA GLU A 351 -31.41 -26.37 11.23
C GLU A 351 -30.04 -26.83 10.77
N ILE A 352 -29.37 -25.99 9.99
CA ILE A 352 -28.04 -26.28 9.45
C ILE A 352 -26.99 -26.28 10.56
N ALA A 353 -27.01 -25.28 11.45
CA ALA A 353 -26.14 -25.26 12.62
C ALA A 353 -26.30 -26.54 13.47
N ARG A 354 -27.54 -27.01 13.66
CA ARG A 354 -27.79 -28.26 14.41
C ARG A 354 -27.26 -29.51 13.69
N ARG A 355 -27.23 -29.51 12.35
CA ARG A 355 -26.71 -30.64 11.55
C ARG A 355 -25.19 -30.65 11.49
N VAL A 356 -24.56 -29.47 11.48
CA VAL A 356 -23.10 -29.32 11.47
C VAL A 356 -22.49 -29.59 12.85
N ALA A 357 -23.20 -29.25 13.93
CA ALA A 357 -22.76 -29.52 15.30
C ALA A 357 -22.90 -31.00 15.75
N ARG A 358 -23.24 -31.92 14.84
CA ARG A 358 -23.35 -33.37 15.08
C ARG A 358 -22.19 -34.08 14.41
#